data_AF-A0A6M0GEH0-F1
#
_entry.id   AF-A0A6M0GEH0-F1
#
_cell.length_a   1.000
_cell.length_b   1.000
_cell.length_c   1.000
_cell.angle_alpha   90.00
_cell.angle_beta   90.00
_cell.angle_gamma   90.00
#
_symmetry.space_group_name_H-M   'P 1'
#
loop_
_entity.id
_entity.type
_entity.pdbx_description
1 polymer ?
#
loop_
_entity_poly.entity_id
_entity_poly.type
_entity_poly.pdbx_seq_one_letter_code
_entity_poly.pdbx_strand_id
1 'polypeptide(L)'
;MKLIEIHILQSYPVSCLNRDDVGSPKSAIFGGVRRARISSQCQKRAHRLNFNERQFGNPTHSERTRLAHEALAKKMISLDVPKDIAKEVSIEVLSKLLDKKGMNAAKEDDAGRLYLPALIWLSPAQLANAAIKTAGNMELLLEIFGKANPAGEKLSEKEKKAAEKKRKILLGAIVDAIKEAGVADAPDIAFFGRMVANEASLNIEGATMYAHA
;
A
#
# COMPACT_ATOMS: atom_id res chain seq x y z
N MET A 1 -22.78 9.89 22.81
CA MET A 1 -22.92 10.40 21.43
C MET A 1 -21.93 9.63 20.56
N LYS A 2 -22.37 8.95 19.48
CA LYS A 2 -21.51 8.06 18.65
C LYS A 2 -21.12 8.65 17.29
N LEU A 3 -21.72 9.78 16.91
CA LEU A 3 -21.50 10.47 15.64
C LEU A 3 -21.21 11.95 15.89
N ILE A 4 -20.30 12.52 15.11
CA ILE A 4 -19.99 13.94 15.08
C ILE A 4 -20.31 14.43 13.67
N GLU A 5 -21.23 15.38 13.56
CA GLU A 5 -21.62 15.99 12.29
C GLU A 5 -20.95 17.35 12.15
N ILE A 6 -20.36 17.61 10.98
CA ILE A 6 -19.62 18.84 10.69
C ILE A 6 -20.26 19.50 9.47
N HIS A 7 -20.83 20.68 9.66
CA HIS A 7 -21.45 21.47 8.60
C HIS A 7 -20.59 22.70 8.33
N ILE A 8 -20.21 22.91 7.07
CA ILE A 8 -19.31 23.98 6.67
C ILE A 8 -19.95 24.76 5.53
N LEU A 9 -20.07 26.08 5.72
CA LEU A 9 -20.38 27.02 4.65
C LEU A 9 -19.10 27.79 4.32
N GLN A 10 -18.56 27.55 3.13
CA GLN A 10 -17.30 28.15 2.68
C GLN A 10 -17.51 28.80 1.32
N SER A 11 -17.26 30.11 1.26
CA SER A 11 -17.19 30.84 -0.01
C SER A 11 -15.80 30.68 -0.62
N TYR A 12 -15.76 30.62 -1.96
CA TYR A 12 -14.52 30.57 -2.72
C TYR A 12 -14.51 31.75 -3.72
N PRO A 13 -13.34 32.36 -3.99
CA PRO A 13 -13.21 33.29 -5.09
C PRO A 13 -13.42 32.56 -6.42
N VAL A 14 -13.56 33.32 -7.51
CA VAL A 14 -13.70 32.77 -8.87
C VAL A 14 -12.52 31.86 -9.19
N SER A 15 -12.73 30.56 -9.08
CA SER A 15 -11.69 29.54 -9.16
C SER A 15 -12.27 28.20 -9.60
N CYS A 16 -11.43 27.36 -10.19
CA CYS A 16 -11.82 26.02 -10.65
C CYS A 16 -11.24 24.95 -9.73
N LEU A 17 -11.97 24.62 -8.66
CA LEU A 17 -11.50 23.70 -7.60
C LEU A 17 -11.51 22.22 -8.02
N ASN A 18 -12.43 21.83 -8.89
CA ASN A 18 -12.55 20.46 -9.36
C ASN A 18 -13.00 20.43 -10.83
N ARG A 19 -12.21 19.78 -11.69
CA ARG A 19 -12.52 19.56 -13.11
C ARG A 19 -12.99 18.13 -13.41
N ASP A 20 -13.68 17.94 -14.53
CA ASP A 20 -13.94 16.65 -15.16
C ASP A 20 -12.84 16.27 -16.17
N ASP A 21 -13.07 15.19 -16.91
CA ASP A 21 -12.17 14.61 -17.90
C ASP A 21 -11.95 15.50 -19.13
N VAL A 22 -12.91 16.37 -19.47
CA VAL A 22 -12.79 17.36 -20.56
C VAL A 22 -12.32 18.73 -20.06
N GLY A 23 -12.00 18.86 -18.76
CA GLY A 23 -11.45 20.07 -18.16
C GLY A 23 -12.49 21.09 -17.67
N SER A 24 -13.78 20.78 -17.76
CA SER A 24 -14.87 21.64 -17.28
C SER A 24 -15.05 21.53 -15.76
N PRO A 25 -15.52 22.59 -15.06
CA PRO A 25 -15.83 22.50 -13.65
C PRO A 25 -16.92 21.46 -13.38
N LYS A 26 -16.70 20.57 -12.41
CA LYS A 26 -17.72 19.60 -12.00
C LYS A 26 -18.96 20.34 -11.49
N SER A 27 -20.12 19.87 -11.93
CA SER A 27 -21.43 20.39 -11.52
C SER A 27 -22.41 19.27 -11.18
N ALA A 28 -23.50 19.63 -10.50
CA ALA A 28 -24.63 18.76 -10.22
C ALA A 28 -25.94 19.57 -10.26
N ILE A 29 -27.07 18.90 -10.49
CA ILE A 29 -28.40 19.51 -10.38
C ILE A 29 -28.90 19.26 -8.96
N PHE A 30 -29.29 20.33 -8.26
CA PHE A 30 -29.86 20.24 -6.93
C PHE A 30 -30.99 21.26 -6.79
N GLY A 31 -32.19 20.78 -6.48
CA GLY A 31 -33.40 21.62 -6.45
C GLY A 31 -33.73 22.24 -7.82
N GLY A 32 -33.54 21.49 -8.91
CA GLY A 32 -33.84 21.94 -10.27
C GLY A 32 -32.82 22.90 -10.90
N VAL A 33 -31.83 23.39 -10.13
CA VAL A 33 -30.80 24.31 -10.62
C VAL A 33 -29.43 23.66 -10.65
N ARG A 34 -28.60 24.04 -11.63
CA ARG A 34 -27.20 23.61 -11.73
C ARG A 34 -26.36 24.34 -10.67
N ARG A 35 -25.55 23.58 -9.93
CA ARG A 35 -24.58 24.10 -8.96
C ARG A 35 -23.19 23.56 -9.26
N ALA A 36 -22.16 24.34 -8.92
CA ALA A 36 -20.79 23.82 -8.87
C ALA A 36 -20.73 22.69 -7.84
N ARG A 37 -19.90 21.68 -8.09
CA ARG A 37 -19.71 20.54 -7.22
C ARG A 37 -18.23 20.25 -7.02
N ILE A 38 -17.80 20.14 -5.77
CA ILE A 38 -16.51 19.59 -5.39
C ILE A 38 -16.72 18.13 -5.00
N SER A 39 -16.04 17.23 -5.71
CA SER A 39 -16.21 15.81 -5.46
C SER A 39 -15.64 15.40 -4.09
N SER A 40 -16.28 14.44 -3.41
CA SER A 40 -15.88 14.03 -2.06
C SER A 40 -14.47 13.44 -2.07
N GLN A 41 -14.09 12.74 -3.14
CA GLN A 41 -12.73 12.25 -3.34
C GLN A 41 -11.68 13.37 -3.46
N CYS A 42 -12.03 14.53 -4.04
CA CYS A 42 -11.13 15.67 -4.13
C CYS A 42 -10.84 16.23 -2.73
N GLN A 43 -11.88 16.43 -1.93
CA GLN A 43 -11.78 16.88 -0.54
C GLN A 43 -11.01 15.87 0.32
N LYS A 44 -11.40 14.59 0.30
CA LYS A 44 -10.70 13.52 1.05
C LYS A 44 -9.20 13.51 0.73
N ARG A 45 -8.82 13.66 -0.53
CA ARG A 45 -7.39 13.73 -0.91
C ARG A 45 -6.72 14.96 -0.30
N ALA A 46 -7.32 16.14 -0.40
CA ALA A 46 -6.78 17.36 0.16
C ALA A 46 -6.59 17.25 1.69
N HIS A 47 -7.60 16.75 2.41
CA HIS A 47 -7.52 16.54 3.84
C HIS A 47 -6.48 15.48 4.23
N ARG A 48 -6.39 14.37 3.50
CA ARG A 48 -5.37 13.35 3.75
C ARG A 48 -3.95 13.87 3.57
N LEU A 49 -3.70 14.65 2.51
CA LEU A 49 -2.38 15.26 2.30
C LEU A 49 -2.07 16.26 3.42
N ASN A 50 -3.05 17.08 3.81
CA ASN A 50 -2.86 18.01 4.92
C ASN A 50 -2.64 17.30 6.26
N PHE A 51 -3.30 16.16 6.47
CA PHE A 51 -3.09 15.32 7.64
C PHE A 51 -1.63 14.83 7.70
N ASN A 52 -1.12 14.35 6.56
CA ASN A 52 0.26 13.91 6.43
C ASN A 52 1.26 15.06 6.64
N GLU A 53 1.00 16.26 6.12
CA GLU A 53 1.86 17.44 6.31
C GLU A 53 1.91 17.91 7.76
N ARG A 54 0.77 17.93 8.45
CA ARG A 54 0.66 18.47 9.82
C ARG A 54 1.23 17.55 10.89
N GLN A 55 1.49 16.28 10.56
CA GLN A 55 2.09 15.25 11.43
C GLN A 55 1.36 14.93 12.73
N PHE A 56 0.43 15.75 13.24
CA PHE A 56 -0.41 15.52 14.44
C PHE A 56 0.22 14.64 15.56
N GLY A 57 1.51 14.84 15.86
CA GLY A 57 2.25 14.07 16.87
C GLY A 57 2.70 12.66 16.48
N ASN A 58 2.45 12.16 15.27
CA ASN A 58 2.92 10.87 14.77
C ASN A 58 3.61 11.02 13.39
N PRO A 59 4.93 10.82 13.28
CA PRO A 59 5.69 10.94 12.03
C PRO A 59 5.45 9.78 11.05
N THR A 60 4.57 8.82 11.36
CA THR A 60 4.36 7.64 10.54
C THR A 60 3.32 7.90 9.44
N HIS A 61 3.80 8.28 8.25
CA HIS A 61 2.97 8.39 7.05
C HIS A 61 2.60 7.03 6.49
N SER A 62 1.31 6.77 6.31
CA SER A 62 0.90 5.66 5.48
C SER A 62 0.84 6.11 4.02
N GLU A 63 1.50 5.36 3.14
CA GLU A 63 1.60 5.72 1.73
C GLU A 63 0.67 4.87 0.89
N ARG A 64 -0.19 5.53 0.12
CA ARG A 64 -0.98 4.88 -0.94
C ARG A 64 -0.22 4.95 -2.24
N THR A 65 0.46 3.87 -2.60
CA THR A 65 1.39 3.86 -3.73
C THR A 65 1.41 2.50 -4.44
N ARG A 66 1.88 2.50 -5.69
CA ARG A 66 2.23 1.28 -6.44
C ARG A 66 3.68 0.87 -6.18
N LEU A 67 4.48 1.75 -5.57
CA LEU A 67 5.89 1.57 -5.25
C LEU A 67 6.10 1.07 -3.81
N ALA A 68 5.08 0.47 -3.19
CA ALA A 68 5.16 0.06 -1.78
C ALA A 68 6.27 -0.97 -1.50
N HIS A 69 6.68 -1.73 -2.53
CA HIS A 69 7.82 -2.64 -2.44
C HIS A 69 9.15 -1.91 -2.18
N GLU A 70 9.31 -0.66 -2.64
CA GLU A 70 10.51 0.14 -2.33
C GLU A 70 10.55 0.53 -0.85
N ALA A 71 9.40 0.94 -0.29
CA ALA A 71 9.28 1.28 1.12
C ALA A 71 9.56 0.07 2.02
N LEU A 72 9.04 -1.11 1.64
CA LEU A 72 9.31 -2.37 2.34
C LEU A 72 10.79 -2.77 2.23
N ALA A 73 11.37 -2.71 1.03
CA ALA A 73 12.77 -3.05 0.80
C ALA A 73 13.72 -2.14 1.60
N LYS A 74 13.44 -0.83 1.67
CA LYS A 74 14.22 0.11 2.50
C LYS A 74 14.22 -0.29 3.97
N LYS A 75 13.07 -0.70 4.52
CA LYS A 75 12.98 -1.18 5.91
C LYS A 75 13.73 -2.50 6.13
N MET A 76 13.68 -3.42 5.17
CA MET A 76 14.45 -4.66 5.24
C MET A 76 15.96 -4.38 5.21
N ILE A 77 16.42 -3.45 4.35
CA ILE A 77 17.83 -3.06 4.26
C ILE A 77 18.32 -2.41 5.56
N SER A 78 17.48 -1.61 6.24
CA SER A 78 17.84 -1.07 7.56
C SER A 78 17.93 -2.12 8.67
N LEU A 79 17.48 -3.35 8.41
CA LEU A 79 17.60 -4.51 9.29
C LEU A 79 18.63 -5.52 8.74
N ASP A 80 19.63 -5.04 8.00
CA ASP A 80 20.75 -5.81 7.46
C ASP A 80 20.40 -6.90 6.43
N VAL A 81 19.20 -6.83 5.82
CA VAL A 81 18.86 -7.73 4.70
C VAL A 81 19.59 -7.26 3.42
N PRO A 82 20.32 -8.14 2.69
CA PRO A 82 20.98 -7.78 1.44
C PRO A 82 20.03 -7.16 0.45
N LYS A 83 20.49 -6.08 -0.19
CA LYS A 83 19.67 -5.24 -1.09
C LYS A 83 18.96 -6.02 -2.18
N ASP A 84 19.64 -6.99 -2.80
CA ASP A 84 19.08 -7.79 -3.89
C ASP A 84 17.94 -8.69 -3.39
N ILE A 85 18.15 -9.37 -2.26
CA ILE A 85 17.15 -10.21 -1.61
C ILE A 85 15.97 -9.38 -1.12
N ALA A 86 16.25 -8.24 -0.46
CA ALA A 86 15.22 -7.33 0.01
C ALA A 86 14.31 -6.87 -1.13
N LYS A 87 14.87 -6.51 -2.29
CA LYS A 87 14.09 -6.08 -3.45
C LYS A 87 13.19 -7.21 -3.98
N GLU A 88 13.74 -8.40 -4.16
CA GLU A 88 13.00 -9.56 -4.68
C GLU A 88 11.87 -9.97 -3.72
N VAL A 89 12.18 -10.16 -2.44
CA VAL A 89 11.22 -10.55 -1.39
C VAL A 89 10.11 -9.51 -1.27
N SER A 90 10.44 -8.22 -1.29
CA SER A 90 9.44 -7.15 -1.19
C SER A 90 8.41 -7.18 -2.31
N ILE A 91 8.88 -7.41 -3.54
CA ILE A 91 8.00 -7.51 -4.72
C ILE A 91 7.11 -8.73 -4.58
N GLU A 92 7.66 -9.88 -4.21
CA GLU A 92 6.89 -11.13 -4.13
C GLU A 92 5.87 -11.15 -3.00
N VAL A 93 6.23 -10.66 -1.81
CA VAL A 93 5.32 -10.56 -0.66
C VAL A 93 4.11 -9.71 -1.04
N LEU A 94 4.34 -8.53 -1.62
CA LEU A 94 3.26 -7.63 -2.01
C LEU A 94 2.49 -8.13 -3.24
N SER A 95 3.14 -8.84 -4.15
CA SER A 95 2.45 -9.46 -5.29
C SER A 95 1.53 -10.58 -4.82
N LYS A 96 1.97 -11.39 -3.85
CA LYS A 96 1.15 -12.43 -3.21
C LYS A 96 -0.07 -11.84 -2.50
N LEU A 97 0.11 -10.73 -1.78
CA LEU A 97 -0.99 -10.00 -1.14
C LEU A 97 -2.02 -9.48 -2.17
N LEU A 98 -1.56 -9.15 -3.36
CA LEU A 98 -2.40 -8.75 -4.49
C LEU A 98 -2.87 -9.94 -5.35
N ASP A 99 -2.75 -11.19 -4.89
CA ASP A 99 -3.05 -12.42 -5.64
C ASP A 99 -2.46 -12.45 -7.07
N LYS A 100 -1.22 -11.96 -7.18
CA LYS A 100 -0.43 -12.02 -8.42
C LYS A 100 0.81 -12.89 -8.21
N LYS A 101 1.22 -13.58 -9.28
CA LYS A 101 2.30 -14.57 -9.21
C LYS A 101 3.68 -13.96 -9.44
N GLY A 102 4.50 -13.97 -8.38
CA GLY A 102 5.95 -13.76 -8.42
C GLY A 102 6.41 -12.38 -8.88
N MET A 103 7.71 -12.22 -9.13
CA MET A 103 8.32 -10.96 -9.61
C MET A 103 7.69 -10.43 -10.91
N ASN A 104 7.21 -11.31 -11.78
CA ASN A 104 6.57 -10.95 -13.06
C ASN A 104 5.26 -10.17 -12.88
N ALA A 105 4.73 -10.09 -11.66
CA ALA A 105 3.59 -9.26 -11.35
C ALA A 105 3.93 -7.76 -11.39
N ALA A 106 5.18 -7.39 -11.10
CA ALA A 106 5.63 -6.00 -11.18
C ALA A 106 5.74 -5.58 -12.66
N LYS A 107 5.28 -4.38 -12.96
CA LYS A 107 5.42 -3.75 -14.27
C LYS A 107 6.52 -2.71 -14.23
N GLU A 108 7.10 -2.40 -15.38
CA GLU A 108 8.11 -1.36 -15.52
C GLU A 108 7.47 -0.10 -16.14
N ASP A 109 7.88 1.08 -15.68
CA ASP A 109 7.51 2.35 -16.31
C ASP A 109 8.54 2.74 -17.39
N ASP A 110 8.25 3.81 -18.14
CA ASP A 110 9.13 4.30 -19.21
C ASP A 110 10.53 4.72 -18.71
N ALA A 111 10.69 4.90 -17.39
CA ALA A 111 11.94 5.24 -16.72
C ALA A 111 12.67 4.02 -16.11
N GLY A 112 12.19 2.80 -16.37
CA GLY A 112 12.81 1.57 -15.90
C GLY A 112 12.49 1.20 -14.45
N ARG A 113 11.51 1.86 -13.82
CA ARG A 113 11.13 1.61 -12.41
C ARG A 113 10.05 0.56 -12.34
N LEU A 114 10.28 -0.41 -11.48
CA LEU A 114 9.28 -1.44 -11.19
C LEU A 114 8.18 -0.86 -10.31
N TYR A 115 6.93 -1.21 -10.59
CA TYR A 115 5.77 -0.84 -9.79
C TYR A 115 4.74 -1.98 -9.76
N LEU A 116 3.98 -2.05 -8.68
CA LEU A 116 2.90 -3.02 -8.54
C LEU A 116 1.68 -2.58 -9.36
N PRO A 117 1.00 -3.51 -10.02
CA PRO A 117 -0.08 -3.18 -10.93
C PRO A 117 -1.31 -2.61 -10.21
N ALA A 118 -1.50 -2.91 -8.93
CA ALA A 118 -2.54 -2.37 -8.09
C ALA A 118 -1.98 -1.40 -7.04
N LEU A 119 -2.78 -0.41 -6.66
CA LEU A 119 -2.48 0.49 -5.55
C LEU A 119 -2.67 -0.25 -4.24
N ILE A 120 -1.68 -0.14 -3.35
CA ILE A 120 -1.79 -0.62 -1.98
C ILE A 120 -1.58 0.54 -1.02
N TRP A 121 -2.19 0.45 0.16
CA TRP A 121 -2.07 1.44 1.21
C TRP A 121 -1.73 0.71 2.51
N LEU A 122 -0.47 0.80 2.94
CA LEU A 122 0.03 0.09 4.11
C LEU A 122 0.48 1.09 5.18
N SER A 123 0.26 0.73 6.45
CA SER A 123 0.79 1.51 7.55
C SER A 123 2.29 1.25 7.74
N PRO A 124 3.02 2.19 8.35
CA PRO A 124 4.42 1.97 8.69
C PRO A 124 4.65 0.76 9.61
N ALA A 125 3.77 0.47 10.56
CA ALA A 125 3.85 -0.71 11.42
C ALA A 125 3.68 -2.00 10.63
N GLN A 126 2.76 -2.04 9.66
CA GLN A 126 2.63 -3.19 8.75
C GLN A 126 3.92 -3.46 7.97
N LEU A 127 4.53 -2.39 7.44
CA LEU A 127 5.81 -2.50 6.74
C LEU A 127 6.96 -2.89 7.68
N ALA A 128 6.96 -2.40 8.92
CA ALA A 128 7.98 -2.71 9.92
C ALA A 128 7.90 -4.16 10.37
N ASN A 129 6.71 -4.66 10.71
CA ASN A 129 6.49 -6.04 11.11
C ASN A 129 6.85 -7.02 9.99
N ALA A 130 6.49 -6.69 8.75
CA ALA A 130 6.93 -7.47 7.59
C ALA A 130 8.47 -7.53 7.52
N ALA A 131 9.14 -6.38 7.62
CA ALA A 131 10.60 -6.31 7.56
C ALA A 131 11.27 -7.06 8.73
N ILE A 132 10.76 -6.94 9.95
CA ILE A 132 11.24 -7.68 11.13
C ILE A 132 11.08 -9.18 10.93
N LYS A 133 9.91 -9.62 10.42
CA LYS A 133 9.66 -11.04 10.16
C LYS A 133 10.58 -11.57 9.06
N THR A 134 10.88 -10.75 8.05
CA THR A 134 11.87 -11.07 7.02
C THR A 134 13.26 -11.22 7.64
N ALA A 135 13.75 -10.22 8.38
CA ALA A 135 15.07 -10.26 9.01
C ALA A 135 15.22 -11.45 9.98
N GLY A 136 14.18 -11.81 10.73
CA GLY A 136 14.17 -12.97 11.62
C GLY A 136 14.24 -14.33 10.90
N ASN A 137 14.09 -14.38 9.58
CA ASN A 137 14.20 -15.60 8.77
C ASN A 137 15.40 -15.54 7.81
N MET A 138 16.48 -14.87 8.22
CA MET A 138 17.66 -14.60 7.40
C MET A 138 18.28 -15.83 6.76
N GLU A 139 18.43 -16.91 7.52
CA GLU A 139 19.04 -18.17 7.04
C GLU A 139 18.22 -18.81 5.91
N LEU A 140 16.90 -18.89 6.11
CA LEU A 140 15.95 -19.39 5.09
C LEU A 140 15.91 -18.47 3.85
N LEU A 141 16.04 -17.16 4.04
CA LEU A 141 16.12 -16.22 2.92
C LEU A 141 17.38 -16.42 2.09
N LEU A 142 18.53 -16.62 2.74
CA LEU A 142 19.77 -16.92 2.03
C LEU A 142 19.74 -18.28 1.35
N GLU A 143 19.07 -19.29 1.94
CA GLU A 143 18.86 -20.60 1.30
C GLU A 143 17.97 -20.50 0.04
N ILE A 144 16.92 -19.68 0.09
CA ILE A 144 15.89 -19.62 -0.97
C ILE A 144 16.23 -18.59 -2.06
N PHE A 145 16.74 -17.42 -1.67
CA PHE A 145 16.97 -16.25 -2.53
C PHE A 145 18.46 -15.89 -2.66
N GLY A 146 19.32 -16.39 -1.76
CA GLY A 146 20.75 -16.26 -1.94
C GLY A 146 21.13 -16.97 -3.23
N LYS A 147 21.84 -16.27 -4.12
CA LYS A 147 22.45 -16.85 -5.33
C LYS A 147 23.62 -17.78 -4.97
N ALA A 148 23.46 -18.64 -3.98
CA ALA A 148 24.40 -19.69 -3.63
C ALA A 148 23.89 -21.02 -4.20
N ASN A 149 23.85 -21.10 -5.54
CA ASN A 149 24.42 -22.29 -6.15
C ASN A 149 25.65 -21.81 -6.94
N PRO A 150 26.86 -21.79 -6.33
CA PRO A 150 28.10 -21.49 -7.04
C PRO A 150 28.45 -22.56 -8.10
N ALA A 151 27.73 -23.67 -8.14
CA ALA A 151 27.72 -24.62 -9.24
C ALA A 151 26.38 -24.49 -9.98
N GLY A 152 26.41 -24.28 -11.30
CA GLY A 152 25.23 -24.33 -12.18
C GLY A 152 24.61 -25.74 -12.30
N GLU A 153 24.49 -26.46 -11.18
CA GLU A 153 23.81 -27.75 -11.14
C GLU A 153 22.30 -27.53 -11.22
N LYS A 154 21.69 -28.16 -12.22
CA LYS A 154 20.24 -28.28 -12.34
C LYS A 154 19.74 -29.00 -11.08
N LEU A 155 19.22 -28.24 -10.11
CA LEU A 155 18.43 -28.78 -9.00
C LEU A 155 17.41 -29.79 -9.57
N SER A 156 17.35 -30.97 -8.96
CA SER A 156 16.39 -32.01 -9.36
C SER A 156 14.96 -31.47 -9.21
N GLU A 157 14.00 -32.00 -9.97
CA GLU A 157 12.58 -31.58 -9.87
C GLU A 157 12.04 -31.68 -8.43
N LYS A 158 12.58 -32.60 -7.63
CA LYS A 158 12.17 -32.84 -6.24
C LYS A 158 12.68 -31.73 -5.30
N GLU A 159 13.91 -31.27 -5.49
CA GLU A 159 14.51 -30.17 -4.72
C GLU A 159 13.90 -28.82 -5.09
N LYS A 160 13.60 -28.59 -6.38
CA LYS A 160 12.88 -27.40 -6.84
C LYS A 160 11.50 -27.29 -6.19
N LYS A 161 10.74 -28.39 -6.16
CA LYS A 161 9.42 -28.44 -5.51
C LYS A 161 9.51 -28.22 -4.00
N ALA A 162 10.55 -28.73 -3.34
CA ALA A 162 10.78 -28.52 -1.92
C ALA A 162 11.12 -27.05 -1.59
N ALA A 163 12.01 -26.43 -2.38
CA ALA A 163 12.38 -25.02 -2.25
C ALA A 163 11.18 -24.09 -2.52
N GLU A 164 10.38 -24.39 -3.55
CA GLU A 164 9.16 -23.63 -3.86
C GLU A 164 8.12 -23.71 -2.73
N LYS A 165 7.99 -24.88 -2.09
CA LYS A 165 7.12 -25.06 -0.92
C LYS A 165 7.62 -24.23 0.27
N LYS A 166 8.92 -24.28 0.60
CA LYS A 166 9.53 -23.45 1.66
C LYS A 166 9.33 -21.95 1.37
N ARG A 167 9.56 -21.52 0.13
CA ARG A 167 9.36 -20.13 -0.34
C ARG A 167 7.92 -19.68 -0.16
N LYS A 168 6.94 -20.50 -0.56
CA LYS A 168 5.51 -20.17 -0.38
C LYS A 168 5.12 -20.03 1.09
N ILE A 169 5.68 -20.87 1.97
CA ILE A 169 5.45 -20.81 3.42
C ILE A 169 6.04 -19.52 4.00
N LEU A 170 7.30 -19.22 3.69
CA LEU A 170 7.99 -18.01 4.17
C LEU A 170 7.25 -16.73 3.73
N LEU A 171 6.91 -16.62 2.45
CA LEU A 171 6.13 -15.49 1.93
C LEU A 171 4.74 -15.42 2.59
N GLY A 172 4.15 -16.55 2.99
CA GLY A 172 2.90 -16.59 3.75
C GLY A 172 3.07 -15.96 5.12
N ALA A 173 4.07 -16.41 5.88
CA ALA A 173 4.35 -15.88 7.20
C ALA A 173 4.65 -14.36 7.21
N ILE A 174 5.29 -13.84 6.16
CA ILE A 174 5.53 -12.38 6.03
C ILE A 174 4.21 -11.64 5.72
N VAL A 175 3.35 -12.19 4.87
CA VAL A 175 2.01 -11.62 4.62
C VAL A 175 1.16 -11.65 5.88
N ASP A 176 1.25 -12.69 6.69
CA ASP A 176 0.53 -12.77 7.96
C ASP A 176 1.03 -11.73 8.97
N ALA A 177 2.35 -11.46 9.00
CA ALA A 177 2.90 -10.37 9.81
C ALA A 177 2.38 -8.97 9.40
N ILE A 178 2.08 -8.76 8.11
CA ILE A 178 1.42 -7.52 7.63
C ILE A 178 -0.01 -7.42 8.19
N LYS A 179 -0.72 -8.55 8.29
CA LYS A 179 -2.10 -8.61 8.79
C LYS A 179 -2.15 -8.37 10.30
N GLU A 180 -1.24 -8.98 11.06
CA GLU A 180 -1.19 -8.91 12.52
C GLU A 180 -0.85 -7.52 13.07
N ALA A 181 -0.07 -6.71 12.32
CA ALA A 181 0.37 -5.40 12.78
C ALA A 181 -0.77 -4.38 12.99
N GLY A 182 -1.95 -4.60 12.38
CA GLY A 182 -3.04 -3.64 12.39
C GLY A 182 -2.67 -2.30 11.73
N VAL A 183 -3.38 -1.24 12.07
CA VAL A 183 -3.19 0.12 11.51
C VAL A 183 -3.25 1.22 12.58
N ALA A 184 -2.92 0.90 13.83
CA ALA A 184 -3.03 1.86 14.94
C ALA A 184 -2.16 3.11 14.73
N ASP A 185 -1.10 2.99 13.94
CA ASP A 185 -0.17 4.05 13.55
C ASP A 185 -0.54 4.78 12.25
N ALA A 186 -1.63 4.39 11.58
CA ALA A 186 -2.15 5.00 10.36
C ALA A 186 -3.55 5.57 10.56
N PRO A 187 -3.68 6.73 11.23
CA PRO A 187 -4.96 7.39 11.43
C PRO A 187 -5.66 7.69 10.10
N ASP A 188 -4.93 8.03 9.04
CA ASP A 188 -5.52 8.26 7.73
C ASP A 188 -6.22 7.02 7.15
N ILE A 189 -5.66 5.83 7.33
CA ILE A 189 -6.35 4.57 6.96
C ILE A 189 -7.61 4.37 7.82
N ALA A 190 -7.54 4.63 9.13
CA ALA A 190 -8.69 4.50 10.02
C ALA A 190 -9.82 5.50 9.68
N PHE A 191 -9.47 6.74 9.33
CA PHE A 191 -10.44 7.78 8.99
C PHE A 191 -11.09 7.55 7.62
N PHE A 192 -10.29 7.22 6.59
CA PHE A 192 -10.76 7.17 5.20
C PHE A 192 -11.09 5.76 4.70
N GLY A 193 -10.69 4.73 5.44
CA GLY A 193 -10.86 3.33 5.09
C GLY A 193 -9.84 2.84 4.05
N ARG A 194 -9.75 1.52 3.93
CA ARG A 194 -8.91 0.84 2.95
C ARG A 194 -9.65 -0.34 2.36
N MET A 195 -9.50 -0.53 1.05
CA MET A 195 -9.97 -1.71 0.34
C MET A 195 -8.78 -2.37 -0.38
N VAL A 196 -8.61 -3.67 -0.18
CA VAL A 196 -7.69 -4.56 -0.88
C VAL A 196 -8.53 -5.71 -1.43
N ALA A 197 -8.79 -5.67 -2.75
CA ALA A 197 -9.75 -6.59 -3.39
C ALA A 197 -9.43 -8.07 -3.16
N ASN A 198 -8.15 -8.42 -3.16
CA ASN A 198 -7.70 -9.81 -3.12
C ASN A 198 -7.36 -10.29 -1.71
N GLU A 199 -7.45 -9.42 -0.70
CA GLU A 199 -7.14 -9.74 0.69
C GLU A 199 -8.08 -8.98 1.62
N ALA A 200 -9.29 -9.52 1.80
CA ALA A 200 -10.36 -8.89 2.56
C ALA A 200 -10.00 -8.67 4.05
N SER A 201 -9.08 -9.46 4.60
CA SER A 201 -8.59 -9.29 5.98
C SER A 201 -7.91 -7.94 6.23
N LEU A 202 -7.43 -7.28 5.16
CA LEU A 202 -6.83 -5.96 5.23
C LEU A 202 -7.84 -4.82 5.04
N ASN A 203 -9.10 -5.13 4.74
CA ASN A 203 -10.12 -4.11 4.55
C ASN A 203 -10.44 -3.42 5.87
N ILE A 204 -10.53 -2.10 5.82
CA ILE A 204 -10.86 -1.27 6.97
C ILE A 204 -11.97 -0.33 6.53
N GLU A 205 -13.08 -0.38 7.26
CA GLU A 205 -14.15 0.59 7.10
C GLU A 205 -13.71 1.94 7.66
N GLY A 206 -13.83 2.99 6.85
CA GLY A 206 -13.44 4.32 7.26
C GLY A 206 -14.41 4.89 8.28
N ALA A 207 -13.89 5.51 9.34
CA ALA A 207 -14.70 6.18 10.36
C ALA A 207 -15.43 7.44 9.83
N THR A 208 -15.09 7.94 8.64
CA THR A 208 -15.67 9.17 8.08
C THR A 208 -16.54 8.95 6.85
N MET A 209 -17.69 9.64 6.88
CA MET A 209 -18.56 9.83 5.72
C MET A 209 -18.33 11.24 5.17
N TYR A 210 -18.14 11.36 3.86
CA TYR A 210 -17.96 12.65 3.17
C TYR A 210 -19.05 12.84 2.12
N ALA A 211 -19.72 13.98 2.17
CA ALA A 211 -20.61 14.43 1.12
C ALA A 211 -19.83 15.13 -0.01
N HIS A 212 -20.50 15.32 -1.15
CA HIS A 212 -20.07 16.32 -2.12
C HIS A 212 -20.38 17.71 -1.57
N ALA A 213 -19.51 18.69 -1.82
CA ALA A 213 -19.87 20.10 -1.64
C ALA A 213 -20.35 20.70 -2.96
#